data_AF-A0A3E5A4R3-F1
#
_entry.id   AF-A0A3E5A4R3-F1
#
_cell.length_a   1.000
_cell.length_b   1.000
_cell.length_c   1.000
_cell.angle_alpha   90.00
_cell.angle_beta   90.00
_cell.angle_gamma   90.00
#
_symmetry.space_group_name_H-M   'P 1'
#
loop_
_entity.id
_entity.type
_entity.pdbx_description
1 polymer ?
#
loop_
_entity_poly.entity_id
_entity_poly.type
_entity_poly.pdbx_seq_one_letter_code
_entity_poly.pdbx_strand_id
1 'polypeptide(L)'
;MKEKEKSKLGLFGGILTLSAFVLKRQVDSYKLKQRAFQDMAEADAEEERRLKELQDIPKPESPDDVTIESREVTFETTDNESYTTAYTGLYCKGKFVDKFETKGEAEAARLQFLHDNGVENTEDFTL
;
A
#
# COMPACT_ATOMS: atom_id res chain seq x y z
N MET A 1 34.44 -41.56 56.37
CA MET A 1 34.32 -40.29 55.62
C MET A 1 34.44 -40.59 54.14
N LYS A 2 33.71 -39.84 53.29
CA LYS A 2 33.65 -39.89 51.81
C LYS A 2 32.47 -40.66 51.22
N GLU A 3 31.31 -40.02 51.23
CA GLU A 3 30.34 -40.14 50.14
C GLU A 3 29.43 -38.91 50.20
N LYS A 4 29.77 -37.86 49.45
CA LYS A 4 28.89 -36.71 49.18
C LYS A 4 29.51 -35.78 48.14
N GLU A 5 29.82 -36.29 46.95
CA GLU A 5 30.33 -35.42 45.89
C GLU A 5 30.02 -35.93 44.48
N LYS A 6 28.76 -36.21 44.17
CA LYS A 6 28.33 -36.53 42.79
C LYS A 6 26.97 -35.94 42.38
N SER A 7 26.53 -34.83 42.97
CA SER A 7 25.23 -34.23 42.60
C SER A 7 25.27 -32.71 42.54
N LYS A 8 26.29 -32.14 41.88
CA LYS A 8 26.26 -30.72 41.50
C LYS A 8 26.52 -30.47 40.02
N LEU A 9 27.17 -31.37 39.28
CA LEU A 9 27.55 -31.11 37.88
C LEU A 9 26.38 -31.19 36.87
N GLY A 10 25.32 -31.95 37.14
CA GLY A 10 24.18 -32.10 36.22
C GLY A 10 23.15 -30.97 36.27
N LEU A 11 23.13 -30.17 37.36
CA LEU A 11 22.10 -29.14 37.56
C LEU A 11 22.43 -27.85 36.80
N PHE A 12 23.71 -27.46 36.73
CA PHE A 12 24.13 -26.21 36.07
C PHE A 12 24.06 -26.29 34.54
N GLY A 13 24.27 -27.47 33.95
CA GLY A 13 24.21 -27.66 32.48
C GLY A 13 22.80 -27.53 31.91
N GLY A 14 21.77 -27.99 32.65
CA GLY A 14 20.36 -27.84 32.24
C GLY A 14 19.84 -26.41 32.36
N ILE A 15 20.29 -25.66 33.37
CA ILE A 15 19.92 -24.25 33.55
C ILE A 15 20.53 -23.38 32.45
N LEU A 16 21.78 -23.63 32.06
CA LEU A 16 22.45 -22.90 30.98
C LEU A 16 21.76 -23.11 29.62
N THR A 17 21.37 -24.33 29.27
CA THR A 17 20.69 -24.62 28.00
C THR A 17 19.27 -24.08 27.95
N LEU A 18 18.50 -24.15 29.05
CA LEU A 18 17.19 -23.52 29.18
C LEU A 18 17.29 -21.99 29.06
N SER A 19 18.27 -21.36 29.72
CA SER A 19 18.46 -19.91 29.63
C SER A 19 18.79 -19.45 28.20
N ALA A 20 19.68 -20.16 27.50
CA ALA A 20 20.02 -19.86 26.11
C ALA A 20 18.82 -20.04 25.15
N PHE A 21 18.00 -21.07 25.36
CA PHE A 21 16.80 -21.31 24.55
C PHE A 21 15.72 -20.24 24.77
N VAL A 22 15.51 -19.81 26.02
CA VAL A 22 14.57 -18.74 26.38
C VAL A 22 15.05 -17.39 25.82
N LEU A 23 16.34 -17.07 25.94
CA LEU A 23 16.93 -15.86 25.35
C LEU A 23 16.79 -15.84 23.83
N LYS A 24 17.07 -16.96 23.15
CA LYS A 24 16.93 -17.06 21.69
C LYS A 24 15.47 -16.86 21.25
N ARG A 25 14.50 -17.49 21.94
CA ARG A 25 13.07 -17.27 21.68
C ARG A 25 12.62 -15.83 21.92
N GLN A 26 13.13 -15.17 22.95
CA GLN A 26 12.81 -13.76 23.19
C GLN A 26 13.38 -12.85 22.10
N VAL A 27 14.63 -13.06 21.69
CA VAL A 27 15.26 -12.28 20.61
C VAL A 27 14.53 -12.49 19.28
N ASP A 28 14.16 -13.74 18.94
CA ASP A 28 13.41 -14.04 17.72
C ASP A 28 12.01 -13.43 17.76
N SER A 29 11.33 -13.43 18.91
CA SER A 29 10.03 -12.76 19.09
C SER A 29 10.13 -11.23 18.95
N TYR A 30 11.19 -10.62 19.49
CA TYR A 30 11.43 -9.18 19.33
C TYR A 30 11.70 -8.80 17.87
N LYS A 31 12.50 -9.59 17.16
CA LYS A 31 12.76 -9.38 15.73
C LYS A 31 11.51 -9.53 14.87
N LEU A 32 10.65 -10.51 15.17
CA LEU A 32 9.37 -10.69 14.47
C LEU A 32 8.41 -9.53 14.73
N LYS A 33 8.31 -9.06 15.97
CA LYS A 33 7.52 -7.85 16.29
C LYS A 33 8.06 -6.62 15.57
N GLN A 34 9.38 -6.44 15.55
CA GLN A 34 10.01 -5.28 14.91
C GLN A 34 9.79 -5.26 13.39
N ARG A 35 9.83 -6.43 12.73
CA ARG A 35 9.44 -6.56 11.32
C ARG A 35 7.97 -6.23 11.10
N ALA A 36 7.07 -6.78 11.92
CA ALA A 36 5.64 -6.47 11.81
C ALA A 36 5.33 -4.98 12.00
N PHE A 37 6.05 -4.29 12.90
CA PHE A 37 5.94 -2.83 13.05
C PHE A 37 6.52 -2.06 11.88
N GLN A 38 7.59 -2.55 11.24
CA GLN A 38 8.16 -1.94 10.03
C GLN A 38 7.22 -2.12 8.83
N ASP A 39 6.69 -3.32 8.63
CA ASP A 39 5.74 -3.61 7.56
C ASP A 39 4.45 -2.77 7.71
N MET A 40 3.96 -2.61 8.96
CA MET A 40 2.80 -1.76 9.26
C MET A 40 3.10 -0.28 9.05
N ALA A 41 4.29 0.21 9.45
CA ALA A 41 4.69 1.59 9.23
C ALA A 41 4.93 1.90 7.74
N GLU A 42 5.38 0.93 6.95
CA GLU A 42 5.54 1.08 5.50
C GLU A 42 4.19 1.12 4.79
N ALA A 43 3.23 0.28 5.20
CA ALA A 43 1.86 0.31 4.70
C ALA A 43 1.15 1.63 5.05
N ASP A 44 1.26 2.09 6.31
CA ASP A 44 0.68 3.37 6.75
C ASP A 44 1.30 4.55 5.99
N ALA A 45 2.62 4.52 5.73
CA ALA A 45 3.30 5.56 4.96
C ALA A 45 2.91 5.57 3.47
N GLU A 46 2.61 4.41 2.88
CA GLU A 46 2.12 4.33 1.51
C GLU A 46 0.67 4.84 1.40
N GLU A 47 -0.19 4.51 2.38
CA GLU A 47 -1.56 5.02 2.44
C GLU A 47 -1.58 6.54 2.67
N GLU A 48 -0.73 7.05 3.56
CA GLU A 48 -0.60 8.49 3.80
C GLU A 48 -0.08 9.24 2.56
N ARG A 49 0.84 8.63 1.79
CA ARG A 49 1.28 9.19 0.49
C ARG A 49 0.14 9.25 -0.52
N ARG A 50 -0.64 8.17 -0.67
CA ARG A 50 -1.80 8.16 -1.58
C ARG A 50 -2.85 9.21 -1.17
N LEU A 51 -3.13 9.35 0.12
CA LEU A 51 -4.06 10.36 0.65
C LEU A 51 -3.55 11.79 0.43
N LYS A 52 -2.24 12.00 0.51
CA LYS A 52 -1.62 13.31 0.27
C LYS A 52 -1.64 13.68 -1.22
N GLU A 53 -1.43 12.72 -2.11
CA GLU A 53 -1.58 12.92 -3.55
C GLU A 53 -3.02 13.24 -3.95
N LEU A 54 -4.02 12.63 -3.28
CA LEU A 54 -5.44 12.93 -3.46
C LEU A 54 -5.83 14.35 -2.99
N GLN A 55 -5.24 14.87 -1.91
CA GLN A 55 -5.52 16.23 -1.41
C GLN A 55 -5.07 17.33 -2.39
N ASP A 56 -4.11 17.03 -3.25
CA ASP A 56 -3.57 17.98 -4.22
C ASP A 56 -4.41 18.06 -5.51
N ILE A 57 -5.46 17.24 -5.67
CA ILE A 57 -6.31 17.29 -6.86
C ILE A 57 -7.09 18.60 -6.85
N PRO A 58 -6.89 19.49 -7.85
CA PRO A 58 -7.60 20.75 -7.90
C PRO A 58 -9.09 20.50 -8.16
N LYS A 59 -9.94 21.37 -7.61
CA LYS A 59 -11.37 21.30 -7.90
C LYS A 59 -11.63 21.68 -9.37
N PRO A 60 -12.49 20.94 -10.08
CA PRO A 60 -12.95 21.35 -11.39
C PRO A 60 -13.86 22.58 -11.24
N GLU A 61 -13.70 23.54 -12.15
CA GLU A 61 -14.57 24.71 -12.29
C GLU A 61 -15.48 24.56 -13.52
N SER A 62 -15.01 23.83 -14.54
CA SER A 62 -15.74 23.51 -15.75
C SER A 62 -15.68 22.00 -16.07
N PRO A 63 -16.59 21.49 -16.92
CA PRO A 63 -16.52 20.11 -17.40
C PRO A 63 -15.22 19.78 -18.16
N ASP A 64 -14.65 20.78 -18.82
CA ASP A 64 -13.41 20.65 -19.61
C ASP A 64 -12.17 20.48 -18.74
N ASP A 65 -12.25 20.88 -17.46
CA ASP A 65 -11.19 20.65 -16.50
C ASP A 65 -10.98 19.15 -16.21
N VAL A 66 -11.97 18.30 -16.51
CA VAL A 66 -11.90 16.86 -16.25
C VAL A 66 -11.82 16.10 -17.57
N THR A 67 -10.69 15.45 -17.80
CA THR A 67 -10.40 14.71 -19.04
C THR A 67 -10.22 13.22 -18.77
N ILE A 68 -10.44 12.42 -19.81
CA ILE A 68 -10.26 10.97 -19.80
C ILE A 68 -9.21 10.64 -20.86
N GLU A 69 -8.14 9.97 -20.45
CA GLU A 69 -7.05 9.58 -21.34
C GLU A 69 -6.75 8.09 -21.19
N SER A 70 -6.69 7.37 -22.31
CA SER A 70 -6.14 6.01 -22.32
C SER A 70 -4.63 6.08 -22.40
N ARG A 71 -3.94 5.39 -21.49
CA ARG A 71 -2.47 5.31 -21.43
C ARG A 71 -2.03 3.87 -21.35
N GLU A 72 -0.87 3.59 -21.93
CA GLU A 72 -0.19 2.31 -21.84
C GLU A 72 0.99 2.45 -20.86
N VAL A 73 1.11 1.50 -19.93
CA VAL A 73 2.28 1.39 -19.06
C VAL A 73 2.99 0.09 -19.36
N THR A 74 4.28 0.19 -19.60
CA THR A 74 5.16 -0.96 -19.69
C THR A 74 5.90 -1.13 -18.37
N PHE A 75 5.76 -2.30 -17.76
CA PHE A 75 6.51 -2.67 -16.57
C PHE A 75 7.53 -3.75 -16.94
N GLU A 76 8.76 -3.54 -16.51
CA GLU A 76 9.84 -4.53 -16.64
C GLU A 76 9.90 -5.36 -15.35
N THR A 77 9.81 -6.68 -15.48
CA THR A 77 10.03 -7.58 -14.35
C THR A 77 11.52 -7.84 -14.15
N THR A 78 11.87 -8.33 -12.96
CA THR A 78 13.25 -8.69 -12.60
C THR A 78 13.87 -9.74 -13.54
N ASP A 79 13.02 -10.49 -14.27
CA ASP A 79 13.41 -11.50 -15.26
C ASP A 79 13.61 -10.92 -16.68
N ASN A 80 13.64 -9.58 -16.82
CA ASN A 80 13.73 -8.86 -18.10
C ASN A 80 12.53 -9.10 -19.05
N GLU A 81 11.39 -9.52 -18.52
CA GLU A 81 10.15 -9.57 -19.30
C GLU A 81 9.41 -8.24 -19.19
N SER A 82 9.01 -7.68 -20.32
CA SER A 82 8.22 -6.45 -20.38
C SER A 82 6.75 -6.77 -20.58
N TYR A 83 5.90 -6.28 -19.67
CA TYR A 83 4.45 -6.39 -19.77
C TYR A 83 3.86 -5.01 -20.02
N THR A 84 3.17 -4.83 -21.14
CA THR A 84 2.42 -3.61 -21.44
C THR A 84 0.97 -3.81 -21.07
N THR A 85 0.44 -2.92 -20.24
CA THR A 85 -0.98 -2.88 -19.88
C THR A 85 -1.57 -1.51 -20.21
N ALA A 86 -2.74 -1.51 -20.83
CA ALA A 86 -3.49 -0.29 -21.11
C ALA A 86 -4.47 -0.01 -19.95
N TYR A 87 -4.58 1.25 -19.56
CA TYR A 87 -5.58 1.71 -18.60
C TYR A 87 -6.22 3.01 -19.09
N THR A 88 -7.44 3.28 -18.63
CA THR A 88 -8.10 4.56 -18.86
C THR A 88 -8.01 5.40 -17.59
N GLY A 89 -7.33 6.55 -17.64
CA GLY A 89 -7.19 7.45 -16.50
C GLY A 89 -8.16 8.63 -16.56
N LEU A 90 -8.70 9.00 -15.41
CA LEU A 90 -9.42 10.25 -15.18
C LEU A 90 -8.45 11.29 -14.64
N TYR A 91 -8.46 12.48 -15.22
CA TYR A 91 -7.58 13.58 -14.85
C TYR A 91 -8.39 14.84 -14.59
N CYS A 92 -8.02 15.62 -13.57
CA CYS A 92 -8.57 16.95 -13.32
C CYS A 92 -7.45 18.00 -13.38
N LYS A 93 -7.57 18.97 -14.30
CA LYS A 93 -6.55 19.98 -14.63
C LYS A 93 -5.15 19.38 -14.79
N GLY A 94 -5.09 18.22 -15.45
CA GLY A 94 -3.85 17.46 -15.70
C GLY A 94 -3.34 16.62 -14.53
N LYS A 95 -3.98 16.65 -13.35
CA LYS A 95 -3.63 15.76 -12.22
C LYS A 95 -4.43 14.47 -12.30
N PHE A 96 -3.76 13.35 -12.05
CA PHE A 96 -4.39 12.03 -12.03
C PHE A 96 -5.36 11.92 -10.84
N VAL A 97 -6.57 11.46 -11.11
CA VAL A 97 -7.62 11.24 -10.11
C VAL A 97 -7.76 9.76 -9.83
N ASP A 98 -8.06 8.97 -10.87
CA ASP A 98 -8.24 7.53 -10.74
C ASP A 98 -8.07 6.80 -12.10
N LYS A 99 -7.94 5.47 -12.07
CA LYS A 99 -7.86 4.59 -13.24
C LYS A 99 -9.06 3.66 -13.32
N PHE A 100 -9.45 3.36 -14.55
CA PHE A 100 -10.58 2.52 -14.89
C PHE A 100 -10.19 1.51 -15.96
N GLU A 101 -10.88 0.36 -15.96
CA GLU A 101 -10.68 -0.69 -16.96
C GLU A 101 -11.28 -0.27 -18.30
N THR A 102 -12.46 0.38 -18.26
CA THR A 102 -13.19 0.79 -19.45
C THR A 102 -13.40 2.30 -19.55
N LYS A 103 -13.57 2.79 -20.78
CA LYS A 103 -13.89 4.20 -21.03
C LYS A 103 -15.25 4.59 -20.46
N GLY A 104 -16.24 3.69 -20.49
CA GLY A 104 -17.58 3.95 -19.97
C GLY A 104 -17.59 4.17 -18.46
N GLU A 105 -16.81 3.39 -17.71
CA GLU A 105 -16.62 3.60 -16.27
C GLU A 105 -15.94 4.93 -15.98
N ALA A 106 -14.90 5.28 -16.74
CA ALA A 106 -14.23 6.57 -16.61
C ALA A 106 -15.16 7.75 -16.91
N GLU A 107 -16.05 7.63 -17.90
CA GLU A 107 -17.05 8.65 -18.24
C GLU A 107 -18.11 8.79 -17.15
N ALA A 108 -18.62 7.68 -16.59
CA ALA A 108 -19.53 7.71 -15.46
C ALA A 108 -18.88 8.35 -14.23
N ALA A 109 -17.62 7.99 -13.94
CA ALA A 109 -16.85 8.56 -12.84
C ALA A 109 -16.57 10.06 -13.04
N ARG A 110 -16.28 10.50 -14.28
CA ARG A 110 -16.16 11.91 -14.63
C ARG A 110 -17.42 12.69 -14.29
N LEU A 111 -18.58 12.19 -14.69
CA LEU A 111 -19.87 12.84 -14.42
C LEU A 111 -20.14 12.92 -12.92
N GLN A 112 -19.90 11.83 -12.18
CA GLN A 112 -20.04 11.82 -10.73
C GLN A 112 -19.09 12.82 -10.06
N PHE A 113 -17.82 12.84 -10.47
CA PHE A 113 -16.81 13.75 -9.92
C PHE A 113 -17.15 15.23 -10.16
N LEU A 114 -17.66 15.58 -11.35
CA LEU A 114 -18.14 16.92 -11.64
C LEU A 114 -19.34 17.30 -10.76
N HIS A 115 -20.33 16.40 -10.64
CA HIS A 115 -21.51 16.58 -9.81
C HIS A 115 -21.14 16.78 -8.33
N ASP A 116 -20.26 15.95 -7.78
CA ASP A 116 -19.81 16.03 -6.39
C ASP A 116 -19.05 17.32 -6.08
N ASN A 117 -18.45 17.94 -7.10
CA ASN A 117 -17.80 19.24 -7.01
C ASN A 117 -18.71 20.43 -7.36
N GLY A 118 -19.99 20.19 -7.61
CA GLY A 118 -20.98 21.24 -7.92
C GLY A 118 -20.80 21.86 -9.31
N VAL A 119 -20.11 21.18 -10.21
CA VAL A 119 -20.01 21.58 -11.62
C VAL A 119 -21.20 21.00 -12.35
N GLU A 120 -22.25 21.81 -12.50
CA GLU A 120 -23.42 21.45 -13.28
C GLU A 120 -23.05 21.47 -14.78
N ASN A 121 -23.11 20.30 -15.42
CA ASN A 121 -23.08 20.23 -16.88
C ASN A 121 -24.36 20.87 -17.41
N THR A 122 -24.26 22.08 -17.96
CA THR A 122 -25.35 22.71 -18.73
C THR A 122 -25.56 22.04 -20.10
N GLU A 123 -24.86 20.95 -20.40
CA GLU A 123 -25.15 20.15 -21.59
C GLU A 123 -26.41 19.32 -21.31
N ASP A 124 -27.55 19.88 -21.72
CA ASP A 124 -28.81 19.17 -21.91
C ASP A 124 -28.54 17.89 -22.69
N PHE A 125 -28.59 16.74 -22.00
CA PHE A 125 -28.67 15.45 -22.65
C PHE A 125 -30.07 15.32 -23.27
N THR A 126 -30.28 15.92 -24.44
CA THR A 126 -31.41 15.56 -25.29
C THR A 126 -31.17 14.15 -25.81
N LEU A 127 -31.83 13.19 -25.16
CA LEU A 127 -32.06 11.81 -25.61
C LEU A 127 -32.72 11.76 -26.99
#